data_AF-A0A435D235-F1
#
_entry.id   AF-A0A435D235-F1
#
_cell.length_a   1.000
_cell.length_b   1.000
_cell.length_c   1.000
_cell.angle_alpha   90.00
_cell.angle_beta   90.00
_cell.angle_gamma   90.00
#
_symmetry.space_group_name_H-M   'P 1'
#
loop_
_entity.id
_entity.type
_entity.pdbx_description
1 polymer ?
#
loop_
_entity_poly.entity_id
_entity_poly.type
_entity_poly.pdbx_seq_one_letter_code
_entity_poly.pdbx_strand_id
1 'polypeptide(L)'
;LQETGIIKGFAAVLSRRAVGLTVEVFIQVRLVSHSDGSPESFIAAVQRMDEASSCWTMTGDHDFLLHVMVPSVDDLNAFVMHRLMRLPGVRDVHTQLVLQNIKGPGHVPLSHLRK
;
A
#
# COMPACT_ATOMS: atom_id res chain seq x y z
N LEU A 1 -7.17 -2.47 -27.69
CA LEU A 1 -6.86 -2.89 -26.31
C LEU A 1 -6.31 -1.74 -25.46
N GLN A 2 -5.25 -1.04 -25.88
CA GLN A 2 -4.78 0.18 -25.20
C GLN A 2 -5.78 1.33 -25.33
N GLU A 3 -6.21 1.64 -26.56
CA GLU A 3 -7.22 2.69 -26.84
C GLU A 3 -8.55 2.42 -26.15
N THR A 4 -8.93 1.14 -26.05
CA THR A 4 -10.13 0.69 -25.35
C THR A 4 -9.94 0.58 -23.83
N GLY A 5 -8.78 0.99 -23.29
CA GLY A 5 -8.48 1.06 -21.87
C GLY A 5 -8.27 -0.27 -21.15
N ILE A 6 -8.22 -1.40 -21.88
CA ILE A 6 -7.99 -2.75 -21.33
C ILE A 6 -6.52 -2.91 -20.91
N ILE A 7 -5.58 -2.45 -21.75
CA ILE A 7 -4.17 -2.39 -21.38
C ILE A 7 -3.93 -1.03 -20.75
N LYS A 8 -3.54 -1.03 -19.46
CA LYS A 8 -3.25 0.20 -18.70
C LYS A 8 -1.82 0.71 -18.86
N GLY A 9 -0.89 -0.15 -19.27
CA GLY A 9 0.50 0.22 -19.48
C GLY A 9 1.42 -1.00 -19.56
N PHE A 10 2.71 -0.71 -19.71
CA PHE A 10 3.79 -1.69 -19.68
C PHE A 10 4.82 -1.25 -18.63
N ALA A 11 5.28 -2.17 -17.79
CA ALA A 11 6.25 -1.89 -16.75
C ALA A 11 7.24 -3.04 -16.64
N ALA A 12 8.50 -2.71 -16.32
CA ALA A 12 9.49 -3.70 -15.92
C ALA A 12 9.24 -4.13 -14.47
N VAL A 13 9.43 -5.41 -14.18
CA VAL A 13 9.33 -5.95 -12.82
C VAL A 13 10.73 -6.05 -12.23
N LEU A 14 10.94 -5.36 -11.10
CA LEU A 14 12.24 -5.30 -10.44
C LEU A 14 12.32 -6.29 -9.27
N SER A 15 13.52 -6.84 -9.06
CA SER A 15 13.82 -7.59 -7.84
C SER A 15 14.03 -6.63 -6.68
N ARG A 16 13.09 -6.64 -5.74
CA ARG A 16 13.10 -5.79 -4.53
C ARG A 16 14.39 -5.93 -3.73
N ARG A 17 14.83 -7.17 -3.51
CA ARG A 17 16.09 -7.47 -2.81
C ARG A 17 17.31 -6.93 -3.57
N ALA A 18 17.32 -7.00 -4.90
CA ALA A 18 18.44 -6.51 -5.71
C ALA A 18 18.58 -4.98 -5.67
N VAL A 19 17.49 -4.26 -5.39
CA VAL A 19 17.47 -2.80 -5.23
C VAL A 19 17.48 -2.35 -3.77
N GLY A 20 17.79 -3.25 -2.83
CA GLY A 20 17.96 -2.92 -1.41
C GLY A 20 16.66 -2.80 -0.60
N LEU A 21 15.49 -3.12 -1.16
CA LEU A 21 14.23 -3.17 -0.42
C LEU A 21 14.08 -4.53 0.28
N THR A 22 14.53 -4.60 1.53
CA THR A 22 14.62 -5.87 2.28
C THR A 22 13.47 -6.10 3.25
N VAL A 23 12.74 -5.05 3.61
CA VAL A 23 11.58 -5.11 4.50
C VAL A 23 10.31 -4.86 3.70
N GLU A 24 9.35 -5.78 3.82
CA GLU A 24 8.03 -5.72 3.19
C GLU A 24 6.97 -5.86 4.28
N VAL A 25 6.02 -4.94 4.33
CA VAL A 25 4.97 -4.93 5.35
C VAL A 25 3.61 -4.62 4.76
N PHE A 26 2.58 -5.12 5.44
CA PHE A 26 1.23 -4.62 5.32
C PHE A 26 0.92 -3.73 6.52
N ILE A 27 0.30 -2.59 6.28
CA ILE A 27 -0.07 -1.63 7.32
C ILE A 27 -1.56 -1.36 7.23
N GLN A 28 -2.30 -1.74 8.26
CA GLN A 28 -3.70 -1.42 8.40
C GLN A 28 -3.82 -0.08 9.14
N VAL A 29 -4.61 0.84 8.59
CA VAL A 29 -4.81 2.18 9.15
C VAL A 29 -6.28 2.39 9.44
N ARG A 30 -6.58 2.83 10.66
CA ARG A 30 -7.90 3.27 11.08
C ARG A 30 -7.90 4.79 11.24
N LEU A 31 -8.90 5.45 10.67
CA LEU A 31 -9.11 6.88 10.80
C LEU A 31 -10.10 7.21 11.94
N VAL A 32 -10.09 8.47 12.36
CA VAL A 32 -11.04 9.01 13.32
C VAL A 32 -12.36 9.34 12.59
N SER A 33 -13.46 8.78 13.07
CA SER A 33 -14.81 8.89 12.48
C SER A 33 -15.44 10.30 12.42
N HIS A 34 -14.86 11.32 13.05
CA HIS A 34 -15.53 12.61 13.30
C HIS A 34 -14.80 13.83 12.70
N SER A 35 -13.86 13.62 11.79
CA SER A 35 -13.13 14.73 11.16
C SER A 35 -13.53 14.86 9.69
N ASP A 36 -14.28 15.92 9.37
CA ASP A 36 -14.57 16.31 8.00
C ASP A 36 -13.25 16.48 7.22
N GLY A 37 -13.09 15.77 6.10
CA GLY A 37 -11.92 15.85 5.23
C GLY A 37 -10.70 14.98 5.60
N SER A 38 -10.79 14.12 6.62
CA SER A 38 -9.67 13.22 6.96
C SER A 38 -9.39 12.13 5.92
N PRO A 39 -10.38 11.49 5.28
CA PRO A 39 -10.09 10.46 4.28
C PRO A 39 -9.37 11.04 3.06
N GLU A 40 -9.83 12.18 2.54
CA GLU A 40 -9.24 12.82 1.35
C GLU A 40 -7.81 13.29 1.62
N SER A 41 -7.58 13.88 2.79
CA SER A 41 -6.24 14.34 3.21
C SER A 41 -5.28 13.16 3.39
N PHE A 42 -5.76 12.07 3.98
CA PHE A 42 -4.99 10.83 4.14
C PHE A 42 -4.64 10.22 2.77
N ILE A 43 -5.62 10.08 1.87
CA ILE A 43 -5.43 9.53 0.52
C ILE A 43 -4.40 10.37 -0.25
N ALA A 44 -4.54 11.70 -0.24
CA ALA A 44 -3.60 12.59 -0.92
C ALA A 44 -2.18 12.51 -0.34
N ALA A 45 -2.04 12.26 0.96
CA ALA A 45 -0.73 12.07 1.59
C ALA A 45 -0.10 10.73 1.20
N VAL A 46 -0.86 9.63 1.25
CA VAL A 46 -0.38 8.28 0.90
C VAL A 46 0.02 8.19 -0.57
N GLN A 47 -0.70 8.86 -1.48
CA GLN A 47 -0.33 8.92 -2.90
C GLN A 47 1.04 9.56 -3.17
N ARG A 48 1.60 10.30 -2.20
CA ARG A 48 2.94 10.94 -2.29
C ARG A 48 4.02 10.16 -1.52
N MET A 49 3.68 8.99 -0.98
CA MET A 49 4.60 8.12 -0.27
C MET A 49 5.08 7.02 -1.21
N ASP A 50 6.27 7.20 -1.79
CA ASP A 50 6.84 6.22 -2.72
C ASP A 50 7.08 4.85 -2.05
N GLU A 51 7.27 4.84 -0.74
CA GLU A 51 7.40 3.60 0.05
C GLU A 51 6.11 2.78 0.07
N ALA A 52 4.94 3.43 -0.10
CA ALA A 52 3.62 2.81 -0.16
C ALA A 52 3.27 2.38 -1.59
N SER A 53 3.80 1.22 -2.00
CA SER A 53 3.63 0.66 -3.34
C SER A 53 2.17 0.39 -3.76
N SER A 54 1.25 0.22 -2.80
CA SER A 54 -0.17 0.06 -3.05
C SER A 54 -0.99 0.41 -1.81
N CYS A 55 -2.23 0.85 -2.02
CA CYS A 55 -3.16 1.18 -0.96
C CYS A 55 -4.59 0.84 -1.40
N TRP A 56 -5.37 0.24 -0.51
CA TRP A 56 -6.76 -0.11 -0.74
C TRP A 56 -7.64 0.34 0.41
N THR A 57 -8.86 0.78 0.09
CA THR A 57 -9.93 0.98 1.09
C THR A 57 -10.52 -0.36 1.46
N MET A 58 -10.63 -0.66 2.75
CA MET A 58 -11.11 -1.94 3.25
C MET A 58 -12.48 -1.80 3.92
N THR A 59 -13.27 -2.87 3.85
CA THR A 59 -14.43 -3.03 4.74
C THR A 59 -13.97 -3.67 6.05
N GLY A 60 -14.67 -3.38 7.15
CA GLY A 60 -14.36 -3.93 8.47
C GLY A 60 -13.73 -2.89 9.39
N ASP A 61 -12.81 -3.34 10.23
CA ASP A 61 -12.31 -2.57 11.36
C ASP A 61 -11.27 -1.50 11.01
N HIS A 62 -10.72 -1.51 9.80
CA HIS A 62 -9.69 -0.58 9.35
C HIS A 62 -10.11 -0.01 8.00
N ASP A 63 -9.88 1.28 7.82
CA ASP A 63 -10.34 2.00 6.63
C ASP A 63 -9.41 1.76 5.44
N PHE A 64 -8.10 1.61 5.69
CA PHE A 64 -7.08 1.41 4.65
C PHE A 64 -6.13 0.27 4.95
N LEU A 65 -5.68 -0.40 3.88
CA LEU A 65 -4.58 -1.36 3.89
C LEU A 65 -3.50 -0.87 2.93
N LEU A 66 -2.30 -0.65 3.44
CA LEU A 66 -1.13 -0.24 2.66
C LEU A 66 -0.17 -1.42 2.51
N HIS A 67 0.43 -1.55 1.32
CA HIS A 67 1.57 -2.43 1.08
C HIS A 67 2.84 -1.59 0.92
N VAL A 68 3.76 -1.73 1.85
CA VAL A 68 4.93 -0.87 2.00
C VAL A 68 6.22 -1.67 1.90
N MET A 69 7.21 -1.10 1.22
CA MET A 69 8.54 -1.71 1.05
C MET A 69 9.62 -0.68 1.39
N VAL A 70 10.54 -1.05 2.28
CA VAL A 70 11.60 -0.16 2.76
C VAL A 70 12.94 -0.90 2.91
N PRO A 71 14.08 -0.19 2.98
CA PRO A 71 15.39 -0.83 3.05
C PRO A 71 15.65 -1.58 4.35
N SER A 72 15.19 -1.06 5.50
CA SER A 72 15.45 -1.62 6.82
C SER A 72 14.28 -1.45 7.81
N VAL A 73 14.38 -2.07 8.99
CA VAL A 73 13.41 -1.90 10.08
C VAL A 73 13.45 -0.47 10.65
N ASP A 74 14.60 0.19 10.62
CA ASP A 74 14.72 1.59 11.06
C ASP A 74 13.97 2.53 10.11
N ASP A 75 14.06 2.27 8.80
CA ASP A 75 13.27 3.00 7.79
C ASP A 75 11.77 2.76 7.96
N LEU A 76 11.37 1.52 8.29
CA LEU A 76 9.97 1.21 8.62
C LEU A 76 9.48 2.00 9.83
N ASN A 77 10.28 2.04 10.91
CA ASN A 77 9.94 2.79 12.10
C ASN A 77 9.81 4.29 11.78
N ALA A 78 10.74 4.85 11.00
CA ALA A 78 10.67 6.24 10.57
C ALA A 78 9.42 6.51 9.72
N PHE A 79 9.10 5.62 8.78
CA PHE A 79 7.89 5.71 7.96
C PHE A 79 6.62 5.72 8.82
N VAL A 80 6.49 4.78 9.76
CA VAL A 80 5.30 4.70 10.62
C VAL A 80 5.21 5.90 11.56
N MET A 81 6.27 6.20 12.31
CA MET A 81 6.24 7.19 13.40
C MET A 81 6.32 8.64 12.91
N HIS A 82 7.01 8.89 11.80
CA HIS A 82 7.25 10.25 11.31
C HIS A 82 6.42 10.60 10.07
N ARG A 83 5.86 9.62 9.35
CA ARG A 83 4.99 9.87 8.19
C ARG A 83 3.55 9.50 8.50
N LEU A 84 3.24 8.22 8.73
CA LEU A 84 1.86 7.75 8.88
C LEU A 84 1.15 8.26 10.13
N MET A 85 1.72 8.05 11.31
CA MET A 85 1.09 8.45 12.58
C MET A 85 0.96 9.97 12.75
N ARG A 86 1.66 10.76 11.93
CA ARG A 86 1.56 12.22 11.90
C ARG A 86 0.47 12.74 10.97
N LEU A 87 -0.13 11.87 10.15
CA LEU A 87 -1.21 12.29 9.27
C LEU A 87 -2.45 12.65 10.10
N PRO A 88 -3.08 13.81 9.82
CA PRO A 88 -4.32 14.18 10.46
C PRO A 88 -5.39 13.10 10.28
N GLY A 89 -6.05 12.75 11.38
CA GLY A 89 -7.14 11.79 11.36
C GLY A 89 -6.72 10.32 11.44
N VAL A 90 -5.42 9.99 11.48
CA VAL A 90 -4.97 8.62 11.79
C VAL A 90 -5.20 8.34 13.28
N ARG A 91 -6.02 7.33 13.57
CA ARG A 91 -6.33 6.88 14.94
C ARG A 91 -5.38 5.78 15.40
N ASP A 92 -5.21 4.77 14.56
CA ASP A 92 -4.45 3.58 14.91
C ASP A 92 -3.81 2.96 13.66
N VAL A 93 -2.68 2.28 13.86
CA VAL A 93 -1.87 1.68 12.81
C VAL A 93 -1.41 0.30 13.28
N HIS A 94 -1.77 -0.74 12.52
CA HIS A 94 -1.33 -2.10 12.79
C HIS A 94 -0.41 -2.59 11.66
N THR A 95 0.84 -2.91 12.01
CA THR A 95 1.87 -3.32 11.05
C THR A 95 2.09 -4.83 11.09
N GLN A 96 2.08 -5.46 9.92
CA GLN A 96 2.29 -6.89 9.73
C GLN A 96 3.49 -7.12 8.81
N LEU A 97 4.53 -7.77 9.33
CA LEU A 97 5.73 -8.07 8.56
C LEU A 97 5.49 -9.26 7.61
N VAL A 98 5.84 -9.09 6.34
CA VAL A 98 5.83 -10.18 5.37
C VAL A 98 7.08 -11.02 5.56
N LEU A 99 6.91 -12.24 6.06
CA LEU A 99 8.02 -13.20 6.20
C LEU A 99 8.45 -13.78 4.86
N GLN A 100 7.47 -14.08 4.00
CA GLN A 100 7.70 -14.63 2.67
C GLN A 100 6.58 -14.24 1.72
N ASN A 101 6.96 -13.70 0.57
CA ASN A 101 6.04 -13.47 -0.53
C ASN A 101 5.98 -14.74 -1.41
N ILE A 102 4.98 -15.60 -1.16
CA ILE A 102 4.79 -16.86 -1.92
C ILE A 102 4.31 -16.58 -3.35
N LYS A 103 3.40 -15.61 -3.49
CA LYS A 103 2.83 -15.18 -4.75
C LYS A 103 2.56 -13.68 -4.66
N GLY A 104 3.33 -12.90 -5.40
CA GLY A 104 3.24 -11.44 -5.40
C GLY A 104 2.03 -10.92 -6.18
N PRO A 105 1.89 -9.58 -6.28
CA PRO A 105 0.89 -8.98 -7.16
C PRO A 105 0.94 -9.64 -8.53
N GLY A 106 -0.16 -10.31 -8.87
CA GLY A 106 -0.25 -11.23 -9.99
C GLY A 106 -0.88 -10.59 -11.21
N HIS A 107 -0.87 -11.32 -12.32
CA HIS A 107 -1.64 -10.97 -13.51
C HIS A 107 -3.14 -10.87 -13.18
N VAL A 108 -3.85 -10.05 -13.95
CA VAL A 108 -5.32 -10.02 -13.90
C VAL A 108 -5.85 -11.39 -14.33
N PRO A 109 -6.62 -12.12 -13.50
CA PRO A 109 -7.12 -13.44 -13.85
C PRO A 109 -8.19 -13.33 -14.94
N LEU A 110 -7.93 -13.92 -16.12
CA LEU A 110 -8.83 -13.85 -17.28
C LEU A 110 -9.61 -15.15 -17.55
N SER A 111 -9.50 -16.14 -16.65
CA SER A 111 -10.13 -17.46 -16.85
C SER A 111 -11.65 -17.39 -17.03
N HIS A 112 -12.32 -16.44 -16.38
CA HIS A 112 -13.76 -16.20 -16.48
C HIS A 112 -14.22 -15.71 -17.87
N LEU A 113 -13.29 -15.28 -18.74
CA LEU A 113 -13.59 -14.88 -20.13
C LEU A 113 -13.51 -16.05 -21.11
N ARG A 114 -13.07 -17.24 -20.68
CA ARG A 114 -13.12 -18.46 -21.50
C ARG A 114 -14.58 -18.93 -21.55
N LYS A 115 -15.21 -18.80 -22.71
CA LYS A 115 -16.40 -19.59 -23.05
C LYS A 115 -16.02 -21.04 -23.27
#